data_AF-A0A920FLU3-F1
#
_entry.id   AF-A0A920FLU3-F1
#
_cell.length_a   1.000
_cell.length_b   1.000
_cell.length_c   1.000
_cell.angle_alpha   90.00
_cell.angle_beta   90.00
_cell.angle_gamma   90.00
#
_symmetry.space_group_name_H-M   'P 1'
#
loop_
_entity.id
_entity.type
_entity.pdbx_description
1 polymer ?
#
loop_
_entity_poly.entity_id
_entity_poly.type
_entity_poly.pdbx_seq_one_letter_code
_entity_poly.pdbx_strand_id
1 'polypeptide(L)'
;MMKHHSDETQRLEVKQYFEAIKKYAQSIPEKRYPHQNRYIALLHLLSDSVSSLTRKRMEDESEPAACGQGCDACCYFAVITVSRSELDEIRHYLNAKQDEEVGVILKRQWSDWETEKSSAIQPCPFLLQEQGRCSVYPVRPMACRLLLSSRKCSREDESSGEFQSCQKFTRLGWQEMPLRPDTLLKALESQRSGWLDFEPGKLLDEEKIDLKAFTPEELWTMLNPSASTKTQDDSMALTKKVNSPTIP
;
A
#
# COMPACT_ATOMS: atom_id res chain seq x y z
N MET A 1 -20.22 48.40 -0.76
CA MET A 1 -19.44 47.91 -1.92
C MET A 1 -18.29 47.06 -1.38
N MET A 2 -18.53 45.78 -1.10
CA MET A 2 -17.47 44.83 -0.75
C MET A 2 -16.83 44.36 -2.06
N LYS A 3 -15.54 44.65 -2.23
CA LYS A 3 -14.79 44.32 -3.46
C LYS A 3 -14.56 42.81 -3.54
N HIS A 4 -15.03 42.19 -4.62
CA HIS A 4 -14.84 40.77 -4.99
C HIS A 4 -13.37 40.41 -5.40
N HIS A 5 -12.36 41.09 -4.88
CA HIS A 5 -10.96 40.90 -5.31
C HIS A 5 -10.22 39.72 -4.64
N SER A 6 -10.83 39.01 -3.69
CA SER A 6 -10.18 37.92 -2.96
C SER A 6 -10.19 36.57 -3.69
N ASP A 7 -11.21 36.29 -4.49
CA ASP A 7 -11.45 34.94 -5.05
C ASP A 7 -10.45 34.59 -6.17
N GLU A 8 -10.14 35.53 -7.06
CA GLU A 8 -9.23 35.29 -8.19
C GLU A 8 -7.76 35.20 -7.76
N THR A 9 -7.36 36.01 -6.77
CA THR A 9 -6.01 35.98 -6.18
C THR A 9 -5.80 34.68 -5.40
N GLN A 10 -6.79 34.25 -4.59
CA GLN A 10 -6.75 32.98 -3.87
C GLN A 10 -6.70 31.78 -4.84
N ARG A 11 -7.46 31.81 -5.94
CA ARG A 11 -7.40 30.77 -6.99
C ARG A 11 -6.02 30.70 -7.67
N LEU A 12 -5.37 31.85 -7.89
CA LEU A 12 -4.03 31.91 -8.48
C LEU A 12 -2.97 31.30 -7.55
N GLU A 13 -3.05 31.57 -6.24
CA GLU A 13 -2.15 31.01 -5.22
C GLU A 13 -2.32 29.48 -5.10
N VAL A 14 -3.57 28.99 -5.09
CA VAL A 14 -3.86 27.56 -5.07
C VAL A 14 -3.31 26.85 -6.31
N LYS A 15 -3.47 27.44 -7.50
CA LYS A 15 -2.91 26.88 -8.74
C LYS A 15 -1.39 26.78 -8.69
N GLN A 16 -0.73 27.82 -8.21
CA GLN A 16 0.73 27.83 -8.05
C GLN A 16 1.21 26.76 -7.07
N TYR A 17 0.47 26.56 -5.98
CA TYR A 17 0.75 25.50 -5.00
C TYR A 17 0.68 24.10 -5.62
N PHE A 18 -0.37 23.80 -6.39
CA PHE A 18 -0.49 22.49 -7.05
C PHE A 18 0.58 22.25 -8.13
N GLU A 19 0.95 23.29 -8.89
CA GLU A 19 2.06 23.19 -9.85
C GLU A 19 3.40 22.94 -9.13
N ALA A 20 3.61 23.56 -7.97
CA ALA A 20 4.78 23.29 -7.15
C ALA A 20 4.82 21.83 -6.64
N ILE A 21 3.69 21.30 -6.17
CA ILE A 21 3.58 19.89 -5.77
C ILE A 21 3.87 18.97 -6.96
N LYS A 22 3.29 19.25 -8.13
CA LYS A 22 3.49 18.46 -9.34
C LYS A 22 4.97 18.43 -9.74
N LYS A 23 5.62 19.59 -9.75
CA LYS A 23 7.05 19.71 -10.04
C LYS A 23 7.91 18.96 -9.03
N TYR A 24 7.55 19.02 -7.74
CA TYR A 24 8.24 18.27 -6.69
C TYR A 24 8.05 16.76 -6.87
N ALA A 25 6.83 16.29 -7.13
CA ALA A 25 6.55 14.88 -7.39
C ALA A 25 7.36 14.33 -8.58
N GLN A 26 7.54 15.15 -9.62
CA GLN A 26 8.38 14.82 -10.77
C GLN A 26 9.87 14.73 -10.43
N SER A 27 10.36 15.48 -9.44
CA SER A 27 11.78 15.45 -9.06
C SER A 27 12.16 14.29 -8.13
N ILE A 28 11.19 13.52 -7.64
CA ILE A 28 11.44 12.37 -6.76
C ILE A 28 12.31 11.32 -7.49
N PRO A 29 13.36 10.77 -6.87
CA PRO A 29 14.25 9.82 -7.57
C PRO A 29 13.56 8.50 -7.94
N GLU A 30 13.50 8.18 -9.24
CA GLU A 30 12.92 6.93 -9.75
C GLU A 30 13.67 5.68 -9.26
N LYS A 31 14.98 5.78 -9.01
CA LYS A 31 15.78 4.68 -8.47
C LYS A 31 15.21 4.13 -7.15
N ARG A 32 14.67 5.01 -6.31
CA ARG A 32 14.09 4.65 -5.00
C ARG A 32 12.57 4.48 -5.07
N TYR A 33 11.90 5.28 -5.91
CA TYR A 33 10.45 5.31 -6.05
C TYR A 33 10.08 5.12 -7.54
N PRO A 34 10.16 3.88 -8.05
CA PRO A 34 9.98 3.56 -9.48
C PRO A 34 8.49 3.50 -9.83
N HIS A 35 7.81 4.64 -9.72
CA HIS A 35 6.40 4.79 -10.03
C HIS A 35 6.17 5.55 -11.32
N GLN A 36 5.21 5.07 -12.11
CA GLN A 36 4.69 5.79 -13.27
C GLN A 36 3.89 7.02 -12.82
N ASN A 37 2.99 6.84 -11.84
CA ASN A 37 2.27 7.93 -11.21
C ASN A 37 3.15 8.64 -10.18
N ARG A 38 3.61 9.84 -10.51
CA ARG A 38 4.47 10.64 -9.64
C ARG A 38 3.78 11.09 -8.34
N TYR A 39 2.45 11.18 -8.29
CA TYR A 39 1.73 11.45 -7.04
C TYR A 39 1.78 10.24 -6.09
N ILE A 40 1.80 9.01 -6.62
CA ILE A 40 2.06 7.82 -5.79
C ILE A 40 3.50 7.82 -5.29
N ALA A 41 4.48 8.22 -6.12
CA ALA A 41 5.87 8.39 -5.64
C ALA A 41 5.95 9.39 -4.47
N LEU A 42 5.25 10.52 -4.57
CA LEU A 42 5.15 11.49 -3.48
C LEU A 42 4.49 10.89 -2.23
N LEU A 43 3.37 10.20 -2.39
CA LEU A 43 2.67 9.53 -1.30
C LEU A 43 3.58 8.53 -0.57
N HIS A 44 4.30 7.71 -1.33
CA HIS A 44 5.20 6.69 -0.82
C HIS A 44 6.43 7.31 -0.14
N LEU A 45 6.95 8.42 -0.66
CA LEU A 45 8.00 9.21 -0.01
C LEU A 45 7.54 9.80 1.33
N LEU A 46 6.34 10.38 1.37
CA LEU A 46 5.77 10.90 2.61
C LEU A 46 5.56 9.77 3.62
N SER A 47 5.06 8.63 3.16
CA SER A 47 4.85 7.45 4.00
C SER A 47 6.15 6.92 4.61
N ASP A 48 7.21 6.80 3.81
CA ASP A 48 8.53 6.40 4.30
C ASP A 48 9.09 7.44 5.30
N SER A 49 8.83 8.73 5.09
CA SER A 49 9.24 9.80 6.00
C SER A 49 8.53 9.69 7.35
N VAL A 50 7.22 9.44 7.33
CA VAL A 50 6.41 9.18 8.54
C VAL A 50 6.90 7.96 9.29
N SER A 51 7.23 6.89 8.58
CA SER A 51 7.79 5.68 9.20
C SER A 51 9.17 5.95 9.81
N SER A 52 10.00 6.77 9.17
CA SER A 52 11.29 7.19 9.74
C SER A 52 11.11 8.00 11.02
N LEU A 53 10.17 8.95 11.05
CA LEU A 53 9.87 9.74 12.25
C LEU A 53 9.30 8.88 13.38
N THR A 54 8.46 7.91 13.03
CA THR A 54 7.91 6.96 14.00
C THR A 54 9.00 6.07 14.59
N ARG A 55 9.92 5.56 13.78
CA ARG A 55 11.09 4.80 14.26
C ARG A 55 11.93 5.60 15.26
N LYS A 56 12.21 6.86 14.94
CA LYS A 56 12.96 7.74 15.85
C LYS A 56 12.26 7.93 17.19
N ARG A 57 10.94 8.18 17.19
CA ARG A 57 10.17 8.30 18.44
C ARG A 57 10.16 7.01 19.25
N MET A 58 9.99 5.87 18.58
CA MET A 58 10.09 4.55 19.20
C MET A 58 11.46 4.33 19.87
N GLU A 59 12.55 4.78 19.25
CA GLU A 59 13.89 4.77 19.85
C GLU A 59 13.96 5.69 21.08
N ASP A 60 13.44 6.92 21.00
CA ASP A 60 13.41 7.89 22.09
C ASP A 60 12.58 7.36 23.30
N GLU A 61 11.54 6.58 23.05
CA GLU A 61 10.67 5.93 24.04
C GLU A 61 11.23 4.61 24.59
N SER A 62 12.44 4.20 24.18
CA SER A 62 13.05 2.92 24.55
C SER A 62 12.26 1.66 24.12
N GLU A 63 11.43 1.79 23.08
CA GLU A 63 10.73 0.67 22.42
C GLU A 63 11.13 0.59 20.92
N PRO A 64 12.41 0.35 20.58
CA PRO A 64 12.89 0.45 19.20
C PRO A 64 12.15 -0.50 18.26
N ALA A 65 11.98 -0.07 17.00
CA ALA A 65 11.32 -0.89 15.99
C ALA A 65 12.11 -2.17 15.71
N ALA A 66 11.47 -3.33 15.87
CA ALA A 66 12.03 -4.64 15.53
C ALA A 66 12.12 -4.89 14.02
N CYS A 67 11.43 -4.07 13.21
CA CYS A 67 11.40 -4.22 11.76
C CYS A 67 12.75 -3.86 11.11
N GLY A 68 13.47 -4.85 10.57
CA GLY A 68 14.69 -4.69 9.78
C GLY A 68 14.64 -5.38 8.42
N GLN A 69 15.78 -5.43 7.72
CA GLN A 69 15.92 -6.20 6.49
C GLN A 69 15.66 -7.69 6.77
N GLY A 70 14.86 -8.35 5.91
CA GLY A 70 14.49 -9.76 6.09
C GLY A 70 13.38 -10.03 7.11
N CYS A 71 12.72 -8.98 7.62
CA CYS A 71 11.51 -9.14 8.44
C CYS A 71 10.27 -9.20 7.54
N ASP A 72 9.59 -10.35 7.53
CA ASP A 72 8.40 -10.66 6.72
C ASP A 72 7.14 -10.92 7.54
N ALA A 73 7.18 -10.72 8.86
CA ALA A 73 6.04 -10.97 9.74
C ALA A 73 4.76 -10.27 9.25
N CYS A 74 4.83 -9.00 8.83
CA CYS A 74 3.64 -8.33 8.32
C CYS A 74 3.04 -8.99 7.07
N CYS A 75 3.85 -9.65 6.24
CA CYS A 75 3.39 -10.33 5.04
C CYS A 75 2.47 -11.51 5.38
N TYR A 76 2.68 -12.22 6.48
CA TYR A 76 1.82 -13.32 6.90
C TYR A 76 0.55 -12.84 7.61
N PHE A 77 0.63 -11.78 8.41
CA PHE A 77 -0.39 -11.57 9.45
C PHE A 77 -1.15 -10.25 9.36
N ALA A 78 -0.59 -9.23 8.69
CA ALA A 78 -1.31 -7.98 8.54
C ALA A 78 -2.39 -8.09 7.45
N VAL A 79 -3.56 -7.50 7.71
CA VAL A 79 -4.53 -7.18 6.65
C VAL A 79 -3.96 -6.00 5.86
N ILE A 80 -3.41 -6.30 4.68
CA ILE A 80 -2.81 -5.31 3.80
C ILE A 80 -3.82 -4.97 2.71
N THR A 81 -4.30 -3.74 2.78
CA THR A 81 -5.16 -3.16 1.75
C THR A 81 -4.35 -2.29 0.80
N VAL A 82 -4.73 -2.33 -0.46
CA VAL A 82 -4.11 -1.54 -1.54
C VAL A 82 -5.20 -0.75 -2.28
N SER A 83 -4.89 0.48 -2.70
CA SER A 83 -5.78 1.22 -3.59
C SER A 83 -5.64 0.74 -5.04
N ARG A 84 -6.56 1.15 -5.92
CA ARG A 84 -6.44 0.81 -7.35
C ARG A 84 -5.19 1.44 -7.96
N SER A 85 -4.90 2.70 -7.66
CA SER A 85 -3.69 3.38 -8.14
C SER A 85 -2.42 2.68 -7.68
N GLU A 86 -2.36 2.23 -6.42
CA GLU A 86 -1.20 1.49 -5.93
C GLU A 86 -1.07 0.11 -6.58
N LEU A 87 -2.18 -0.57 -6.86
CA LEU A 87 -2.17 -1.85 -7.59
C LEU A 87 -1.65 -1.68 -9.02
N ASP A 88 -2.03 -0.59 -9.71
CA ASP A 88 -1.54 -0.28 -11.05
C ASP A 88 -0.02 -0.03 -11.05
N GLU A 89 0.52 0.61 -10.01
CA GLU A 89 1.97 0.78 -9.83
C GLU A 89 2.69 -0.55 -9.58
N ILE A 90 2.10 -1.44 -8.78
CA ILE A 90 2.64 -2.80 -8.57
C ILE A 90 2.67 -3.56 -9.89
N ARG A 91 1.59 -3.48 -10.68
CA ARG A 91 1.49 -4.10 -11.99
C ARG A 91 2.59 -3.59 -12.92
N HIS A 92 2.73 -2.28 -13.01
CA HIS A 92 3.74 -1.63 -13.85
C HIS A 92 5.15 -2.07 -13.44
N TYR A 93 5.45 -2.07 -12.15
CA TYR A 93 6.74 -2.46 -11.62
C TYR A 93 7.09 -3.92 -11.97
N LEU A 94 6.15 -4.85 -11.80
CA LEU A 94 6.35 -6.26 -12.14
C LEU A 94 6.59 -6.45 -13.65
N ASN A 95 5.82 -5.76 -14.50
CA ASN A 95 5.96 -5.84 -15.95
C ASN A 95 7.27 -5.20 -16.46
N ALA A 96 7.71 -4.10 -15.84
CA ALA A 96 8.95 -3.42 -16.21
C ALA A 96 10.21 -4.17 -15.75
N LYS A 97 10.13 -4.90 -14.63
CA LYS A 97 11.27 -5.63 -14.06
C LYS A 97 11.69 -6.82 -14.91
N GLN A 98 10.78 -7.43 -15.70
CA GLN A 98 11.00 -8.68 -16.46
C GLN A 98 11.92 -9.68 -15.73
N ASP A 99 11.77 -9.77 -14.41
CA ASP A 99 12.56 -10.65 -13.58
C ASP A 99 11.86 -11.99 -13.64
N GLU A 100 12.19 -12.75 -14.70
CA GLU A 100 11.59 -14.05 -14.99
C GLU A 100 11.73 -15.00 -13.80
N GLU A 101 12.81 -14.89 -13.04
CA GLU A 101 13.05 -15.63 -11.81
C GLU A 101 12.05 -15.28 -10.71
N VAL A 102 11.83 -13.99 -10.43
CA VAL A 102 10.79 -13.54 -9.49
C VAL A 102 9.39 -13.96 -9.96
N GLY A 103 9.10 -13.84 -11.26
CA GLY A 103 7.82 -14.28 -11.83
C GLY A 103 7.59 -15.78 -11.68
N VAL A 104 8.63 -16.60 -11.86
CA VAL A 104 8.58 -18.06 -11.66
C VAL A 104 8.44 -18.41 -10.19
N ILE A 105 9.17 -17.75 -9.28
CA ILE A 105 9.05 -17.98 -7.83
C ILE A 105 7.64 -17.65 -7.35
N LEU A 106 7.10 -16.49 -7.77
CA LEU A 106 5.74 -16.10 -7.42
C LEU A 106 4.72 -17.10 -7.96
N LYS A 107 4.80 -17.49 -9.24
CA LYS A 107 3.92 -18.52 -9.82
C LYS A 107 3.99 -19.84 -9.04
N ARG A 108 5.20 -20.32 -8.75
CA ARG A 108 5.41 -21.58 -8.03
C ARG A 108 4.83 -21.52 -6.63
N GLN A 109 5.17 -20.47 -5.87
CA GLN A 109 4.62 -20.25 -4.53
C GLN A 109 3.10 -20.22 -4.55
N TRP A 110 2.50 -19.60 -5.57
CA TRP A 110 1.06 -19.52 -5.70
C TRP A 110 0.42 -20.87 -6.08
N SER A 111 1.05 -21.67 -6.93
CA SER A 111 0.59 -23.03 -7.25
C SER A 111 0.65 -23.96 -6.04
N ASP A 112 1.72 -23.88 -5.24
CA ASP A 112 1.87 -24.66 -4.02
C ASP A 112 0.72 -24.34 -3.01
N TRP A 113 0.23 -23.08 -2.98
CA TRP A 113 -0.88 -22.64 -2.11
C TRP A 113 -2.25 -23.23 -2.47
N GLU A 114 -2.54 -23.43 -3.76
CA GLU A 114 -3.79 -24.08 -4.18
C GLU A 114 -3.85 -25.53 -3.72
N THR A 115 -2.70 -26.19 -3.65
CA THR A 115 -2.57 -27.58 -3.21
C THR A 115 -2.51 -27.74 -1.70
N GLU A 116 -1.86 -26.82 -0.98
CA GLU A 116 -1.63 -26.89 0.48
C GLU A 116 -2.70 -26.12 1.29
N LYS A 117 -4.00 -26.37 1.07
CA LYS A 117 -5.14 -25.79 1.85
C LYS A 117 -5.06 -25.91 3.40
N SER A 118 -3.97 -26.41 3.98
CA SER A 118 -3.82 -26.74 5.40
C SER A 118 -3.20 -25.65 6.28
N SER A 119 -2.66 -24.55 5.75
CA SER A 119 -2.15 -23.47 6.61
C SER A 119 -3.24 -22.44 6.91
N ALA A 120 -3.51 -22.20 8.21
CA ALA A 120 -4.52 -21.25 8.68
C ALA A 120 -4.23 -19.78 8.29
N ILE A 121 -3.02 -19.48 7.81
CA ILE A 121 -2.53 -18.12 7.55
C ILE A 121 -1.86 -18.05 6.18
N GLN A 122 -2.44 -17.27 5.28
CA GLN A 122 -1.91 -17.08 3.93
C GLN A 122 -0.91 -15.90 3.89
N PRO A 123 0.34 -16.13 3.44
CA PRO A 123 1.27 -15.04 3.21
C PRO A 123 0.81 -14.10 2.11
N CYS A 124 1.31 -12.87 2.17
CA CYS A 124 1.18 -11.89 1.10
C CYS A 124 1.66 -12.50 -0.23
N PRO A 125 0.92 -12.31 -1.33
CA PRO A 125 1.28 -12.85 -2.63
C PRO A 125 2.67 -12.44 -3.11
N PHE A 126 3.19 -11.30 -2.65
CA PHE A 126 4.49 -10.77 -3.08
C PHE A 126 5.66 -11.19 -2.19
N LEU A 127 5.46 -12.06 -1.21
CA LEU A 127 6.52 -12.52 -0.31
C LEU A 127 7.36 -13.63 -0.96
N LEU A 128 8.66 -13.37 -1.15
CA LEU A 128 9.62 -14.41 -1.48
C LEU A 128 10.01 -15.14 -0.18
N GLN A 129 9.27 -16.21 0.14
CA GLN A 129 9.28 -16.87 1.44
C GLN A 129 10.64 -17.41 1.88
N GLU A 130 11.42 -17.98 0.96
CA GLU A 130 12.76 -18.53 1.28
C GLU A 130 13.73 -17.43 1.72
N GLN A 131 13.58 -16.22 1.18
CA GLN A 131 14.47 -15.10 1.47
C GLN A 131 13.88 -14.10 2.48
N GLY A 132 12.63 -14.30 2.94
CA GLY A 132 11.93 -13.38 3.84
C GLY A 132 11.84 -11.94 3.30
N ARG A 133 11.71 -11.78 1.98
CA ARG A 133 11.78 -10.46 1.32
C ARG A 133 10.59 -10.22 0.39
N CYS A 134 10.12 -8.97 0.35
CA CYS A 134 9.07 -8.57 -0.59
C CYS A 134 9.64 -8.36 -1.99
N SER A 135 9.09 -9.06 -2.99
CA SER A 135 9.45 -8.92 -4.41
C SER A 135 9.15 -7.52 -4.98
N VAL A 136 8.11 -6.86 -4.45
CA VAL A 136 7.66 -5.53 -4.87
C VAL A 136 8.04 -4.42 -3.88
N TYR A 137 9.08 -4.64 -3.07
CA TYR A 137 9.44 -3.73 -1.96
C TYR A 137 9.51 -2.24 -2.36
N PRO A 138 10.10 -1.83 -3.50
CA PRO A 138 10.17 -0.43 -3.90
C PRO A 138 8.81 0.23 -4.15
N VAL A 139 7.79 -0.56 -4.50
CA VAL A 139 6.42 -0.12 -4.78
C VAL A 139 5.39 -0.69 -3.80
N ARG A 140 5.85 -1.18 -2.64
CA ARG A 140 4.96 -1.75 -1.62
C ARG A 140 3.90 -0.71 -1.20
N PRO A 141 2.65 -1.13 -0.95
CA PRO A 141 1.57 -0.21 -0.60
C PRO A 141 1.87 0.64 0.63
N MET A 142 1.21 1.79 0.72
CA MET A 142 1.24 2.70 1.86
C MET A 142 0.92 1.96 3.17
N ALA A 143 -0.05 1.04 3.15
CA ALA A 143 -0.38 0.20 4.31
C ALA A 143 0.83 -0.61 4.82
N CYS A 144 1.69 -1.10 3.94
CA CYS A 144 2.93 -1.79 4.30
C CYS A 144 4.02 -0.83 4.76
N ARG A 145 4.12 0.36 4.15
CA ARG A 145 5.15 1.36 4.50
C ARG A 145 4.96 1.89 5.91
N LEU A 146 3.71 2.14 6.30
CA LEU A 146 3.32 2.73 7.58
C LEU A 146 3.23 1.71 8.73
N LEU A 147 3.53 0.45 8.48
CA LEU A 147 3.45 -0.61 9.47
C LEU A 147 4.81 -0.84 10.14
N LEU A 148 4.86 -0.69 11.46
CA LEU A 148 6.03 -0.94 12.29
C LEU A 148 5.64 -1.79 13.50
N SER A 149 6.51 -2.72 13.86
CA SER A 149 6.40 -3.55 15.07
C SER A 149 7.56 -3.26 16.01
N SER A 150 7.30 -3.20 17.31
CA SER A 150 8.32 -3.14 18.36
C SER A 150 8.83 -4.53 18.79
N ARG A 151 8.17 -5.62 18.36
CA ARG A 151 8.59 -7.01 18.62
C ARG A 151 8.84 -7.76 17.31
N LYS A 152 9.89 -8.57 17.27
CA LYS A 152 10.13 -9.52 16.17
C LYS A 152 9.19 -10.70 16.37
N CYS A 153 8.16 -10.81 15.54
CA CYS A 153 7.30 -11.99 15.54
C CYS A 153 7.98 -13.12 14.76
N SER A 154 7.85 -14.35 15.26
CA SER A 154 8.43 -15.57 14.71
C SER A 154 7.32 -16.53 14.27
N ARG A 155 7.61 -17.44 13.32
CA ARG A 155 6.63 -18.47 12.92
C ARG A 155 6.21 -19.39 14.08
N GLU A 156 6.99 -19.46 15.17
CA GLU A 156 6.67 -20.25 16.35
C GLU A 156 5.55 -19.63 17.19
N ASP A 157 5.45 -18.29 17.20
CA ASP A 157 4.35 -17.56 17.86
C ASP A 157 2.98 -17.96 17.24
N GLU A 158 2.96 -18.50 16.02
CA GLU A 158 1.75 -18.92 15.26
C GLU A 158 1.11 -20.14 15.92
N SER A 159 1.96 -21.06 16.39
CA SER A 159 1.53 -22.31 17.02
C SER A 159 0.97 -22.12 18.43
N SER A 160 1.35 -21.03 19.11
CA SER A 160 0.95 -20.74 20.49
C SER A 160 -0.33 -19.91 20.62
N GLY A 161 -0.85 -19.35 19.53
CA GLY A 161 -2.01 -18.44 19.56
C GLY A 161 -1.70 -17.04 20.10
N GLU A 162 -0.49 -16.79 20.58
CA GLU A 162 0.00 -15.45 20.97
C GLU A 162 0.35 -14.58 19.75
N PHE A 163 0.24 -15.12 18.54
CA PHE A 163 0.58 -14.42 17.32
C PHE A 163 -0.24 -13.14 17.08
N GLN A 164 -1.54 -13.17 17.41
CA GLN A 164 -2.43 -12.01 17.26
C GLN A 164 -2.12 -10.88 18.25
N SER A 165 -1.46 -11.20 19.38
CA SER A 165 -1.05 -10.24 20.41
C SER A 165 0.43 -9.85 20.33
N CYS A 166 1.24 -10.56 19.53
CA CYS A 166 2.65 -10.22 19.26
C CYS A 166 2.82 -8.81 18.66
N GLN A 167 1.77 -8.32 17.99
CA GLN A 167 1.80 -7.08 17.22
C GLN A 167 1.31 -5.89 18.06
N LYS A 168 2.21 -5.25 18.79
CA LYS A 168 2.02 -3.85 19.18
C LYS A 168 2.35 -2.99 17.95
N PHE A 169 1.43 -2.95 16.99
CA PHE A 169 1.57 -2.06 15.85
C PHE A 169 1.38 -0.64 16.34
N THR A 170 2.47 0.12 16.38
CA THR A 170 2.38 1.57 16.42
C THR A 170 2.02 2.04 15.00
N ARG A 171 0.77 1.81 14.57
CA ARG A 171 0.16 2.74 13.63
C ARG A 171 0.11 4.02 14.42
N LEU A 172 1.02 4.97 14.25
CA LEU A 172 0.79 6.39 14.53
C LEU A 172 2.08 7.20 14.47
N GLY A 173 2.21 7.93 13.37
CA GLY A 173 2.68 9.33 13.38
C GLY A 173 1.61 10.28 12.86
N TRP A 174 0.35 9.85 12.81
CA TRP A 174 -0.69 10.51 12.02
C TRP A 174 -1.40 11.64 12.78
N GLN A 175 -1.33 11.65 14.12
CA GLN A 175 -1.97 12.67 14.96
C GLN A 175 -1.34 14.06 14.78
N GLU A 176 -0.09 14.13 14.30
CA GLU A 176 0.67 15.38 14.20
C GLU A 176 0.86 15.86 12.74
N MET A 177 0.35 15.12 11.75
CA MET A 177 0.42 15.54 10.36
C MET A 177 -0.77 16.41 9.98
N PRO A 178 -0.57 17.63 9.47
CA PRO A 178 -1.66 18.49 9.02
C PRO A 178 -2.43 17.89 7.83
N LEU A 179 -1.76 17.07 7.00
CA LEU A 179 -2.39 16.32 5.92
C LEU A 179 -1.92 14.87 5.94
N ARG A 180 -2.86 13.95 6.11
CA ARG A 180 -2.53 12.53 6.23
C ARG A 180 -2.32 11.89 4.84
N PRO A 181 -1.33 11.01 4.65
CA PRO A 181 -1.13 10.28 3.41
C PRO A 181 -2.39 9.54 2.91
N ASP A 182 -3.18 8.94 3.79
CA ASP A 182 -4.45 8.29 3.41
C ASP A 182 -5.47 9.27 2.82
N THR A 183 -5.43 10.52 3.27
CA THR A 183 -6.32 11.58 2.77
C THR A 183 -5.93 11.95 1.34
N LEU A 184 -4.63 12.03 1.06
CA LEU A 184 -4.11 12.22 -0.31
C LEU A 184 -4.45 11.04 -1.22
N LEU A 185 -4.28 9.81 -0.73
CA LEU A 185 -4.58 8.62 -1.50
C LEU A 185 -6.07 8.54 -1.84
N LYS A 186 -6.96 8.84 -0.88
CA LYS A 186 -8.41 8.89 -1.11
C LYS A 186 -8.80 10.00 -2.09
N ALA A 187 -8.18 11.17 -2.02
CA ALA A 187 -8.38 12.23 -3.00
C ALA A 187 -7.98 11.78 -4.41
N LEU A 188 -6.85 11.07 -4.53
CA LEU A 188 -6.39 10.52 -5.81
C LEU A 188 -7.37 9.48 -6.37
N GLU A 189 -7.88 8.57 -5.53
CA GLU A 189 -8.88 7.58 -5.95
C GLU A 189 -10.21 8.22 -6.35
N SER A 190 -10.67 9.23 -5.61
CA SER A 190 -11.88 9.99 -5.94
C SER A 190 -11.77 10.64 -7.32
N GLN A 191 -10.64 11.29 -7.62
CA GLN A 191 -10.35 11.85 -8.94
C GLN A 191 -10.32 10.78 -10.03
N ARG A 192 -9.69 9.63 -9.76
CA ARG A 192 -9.63 8.49 -10.69
C ARG A 192 -11.02 7.95 -11.03
N SER A 193 -11.92 7.90 -10.04
CA SER A 193 -13.32 7.47 -10.22
C SER A 193 -14.23 8.53 -10.86
N GLY A 194 -13.69 9.69 -11.27
CA GLY A 194 -14.46 10.77 -11.91
C GLY A 194 -15.21 11.68 -10.94
N TRP A 195 -14.99 11.53 -9.64
CA TRP A 195 -15.52 12.43 -8.62
C TRP A 195 -14.59 13.63 -8.47
N LEU A 196 -15.07 14.82 -8.86
CA LEU A 196 -14.29 16.06 -8.85
C LEU A 196 -14.37 16.81 -7.51
N ASP A 197 -15.37 16.51 -6.70
CA ASP A 197 -15.58 17.14 -5.39
C ASP A 197 -14.92 16.31 -4.29
N PHE A 198 -13.82 16.83 -3.75
CA PHE A 198 -13.19 16.32 -2.54
C PHE A 198 -13.56 17.21 -1.36
N GLU A 199 -14.47 16.75 -0.50
CA GLU A 199 -14.70 17.38 0.81
C GLU A 199 -13.79 16.72 1.87
N PRO A 200 -12.82 17.46 2.44
CA PRO A 200 -11.99 16.95 3.53
C PRO A 200 -12.88 16.46 4.69
N GLY A 201 -12.82 15.16 5.02
CA GLY A 201 -13.58 14.56 6.12
C GLY A 201 -14.87 13.83 5.73
N LYS A 202 -15.45 14.06 4.55
CA LYS A 202 -16.49 13.19 3.97
C LYS A 202 -15.85 12.16 3.06
N LEU A 203 -15.13 11.24 3.68
CA LEU A 203 -14.31 10.24 3.01
C LEU A 203 -15.20 9.06 2.61
N LEU A 204 -15.48 8.91 1.32
CA LEU A 204 -16.00 7.64 0.82
C LEU A 204 -14.89 6.59 1.00
N ASP A 205 -15.12 5.59 1.85
CA ASP A 205 -14.28 4.39 1.93
C ASP A 205 -14.55 3.53 0.69
N GLU A 206 -14.11 3.99 -0.48
CA GLU A 206 -14.20 3.17 -1.69
C GLU A 206 -13.05 2.15 -1.79
N GLU A 207 -13.45 0.93 -2.13
CA GLU A 207 -12.72 -0.21 -2.71
C GLU A 207 -11.22 -0.34 -2.38
N LYS A 208 -10.92 -0.46 -1.08
CA LYS A 208 -9.67 -1.08 -0.67
C LYS A 208 -9.66 -2.55 -1.08
N ILE A 209 -8.64 -2.93 -1.86
CA ILE A 209 -8.43 -4.29 -2.33
C ILE A 209 -7.61 -5.02 -1.26
N ASP A 210 -8.15 -6.11 -0.71
CA ASP A 210 -7.38 -7.00 0.18
C ASP A 210 -6.55 -7.97 -0.66
N LEU A 211 -5.23 -7.75 -0.69
CA LEU A 211 -4.33 -8.59 -1.48
C LEU A 211 -4.32 -10.06 -1.06
N LYS A 212 -4.74 -10.38 0.18
CA LYS A 212 -4.81 -11.75 0.68
C LYS A 212 -6.15 -12.43 0.40
N ALA A 213 -7.15 -11.70 -0.09
CA ALA A 213 -8.46 -12.27 -0.39
C ALA A 213 -8.53 -12.94 -1.78
N PHE A 214 -7.50 -12.76 -2.62
CA PHE A 214 -7.47 -13.29 -3.98
C PHE A 214 -6.84 -14.68 -4.03
N THR A 215 -7.36 -15.54 -4.91
CA THR A 215 -6.66 -16.76 -5.30
C THR A 215 -5.45 -16.40 -6.15
N PRO A 216 -4.44 -17.29 -6.21
CA PRO A 216 -3.36 -17.24 -7.20
C PRO A 216 -3.77 -16.80 -8.60
N GLU A 217 -4.80 -17.43 -9.16
CA GLU A 217 -5.22 -17.24 -10.54
C GLU A 217 -5.91 -15.88 -10.75
N GLU A 218 -6.75 -15.47 -9.80
CA GLU A 218 -7.39 -14.15 -9.82
C GLU A 218 -6.35 -13.05 -9.75
N LEU A 219 -5.38 -13.16 -8.84
CA LEU A 219 -4.33 -12.18 -8.69
C LEU A 219 -3.39 -12.15 -9.91
N TRP A 220 -3.02 -13.31 -10.45
CA TRP A 220 -2.21 -13.39 -11.67
C TRP A 220 -2.91 -12.73 -12.85
N THR A 221 -4.22 -12.97 -13.01
CA THR A 221 -5.04 -12.34 -14.06
C THR A 221 -5.11 -10.83 -13.87
N MET A 222 -5.28 -10.36 -12.63
CA MET A 222 -5.31 -8.93 -12.31
C MET A 222 -3.96 -8.22 -12.57
N LEU A 223 -2.84 -8.93 -12.41
CA LEU A 223 -1.50 -8.39 -12.64
C LEU A 223 -1.07 -8.53 -14.11
N ASN A 224 -1.60 -9.50 -14.85
CA ASN A 224 -1.22 -9.76 -16.25
C ASN A 224 -2.45 -9.88 -17.16
N PRO A 225 -3.18 -8.77 -17.40
CA PRO A 225 -4.41 -8.80 -18.20
C PRO A 225 -4.18 -9.26 -19.66
N SER A 226 -2.99 -9.05 -20.22
CA SER A 226 -2.62 -9.53 -21.56
C SER A 226 -2.45 -11.05 -21.68
N ALA A 227 -2.46 -11.78 -20.56
CA ALA A 227 -2.46 -13.25 -20.54
C ALA A 227 -3.88 -13.86 -20.56
N SER A 228 -4.93 -13.04 -20.47
CA SER A 228 -6.32 -13.49 -20.48
C SER A 228 -6.92 -13.38 -21.88
N THR A 229 -7.30 -14.51 -22.47
CA THR A 229 -7.99 -14.57 -23.78
C THR A 229 -9.49 -14.27 -23.70
N LYS A 230 -9.97 -13.62 -22.63
CA LYS A 230 -11.39 -13.27 -22.47
C LYS A 230 -11.58 -11.76 -22.49
N THR A 231 -12.10 -11.25 -23.60
CA THR A 231 -12.78 -9.96 -23.67
C THR A 231 -14.06 -10.02 -22.86
N GLN A 232 -14.10 -9.42 -21.66
CA GLN A 232 -15.35 -8.94 -21.05
C GLN A 232 -15.09 -8.09 -19.79
N ASP A 233 -15.57 -6.84 -19.86
CA ASP A 233 -15.96 -5.90 -18.80
C ASP A 233 -15.05 -5.78 -17.55
N ASP A 234 -14.12 -4.82 -17.60
CA ASP A 234 -13.21 -4.43 -16.50
C ASP A 234 -13.92 -3.89 -15.23
N SER A 235 -15.25 -3.74 -15.23
CA SER A 235 -16.01 -3.15 -14.12
C SER A 235 -16.51 -4.14 -13.06
N MET A 236 -16.45 -5.46 -13.29
CA MET A 236 -17.14 -6.44 -12.44
C MET A 236 -16.27 -7.37 -11.57
N ALA A 237 -14.94 -7.26 -11.56
CA ALA A 237 -14.07 -8.25 -10.90
C ALA A 237 -13.30 -7.77 -9.64
N LEU A 238 -13.66 -6.65 -9.01
CA LEU A 238 -12.91 -6.07 -7.87
C LEU A 238 -13.65 -6.02 -6.53
N THR A 239 -14.80 -6.67 -6.42
CA THR A 239 -15.61 -6.66 -5.18
C THR A 239 -15.24 -7.79 -4.21
N LYS A 240 -13.96 -7.92 -3.86
CA LYS A 240 -13.58 -8.62 -2.62
C LYS A 240 -13.48 -7.59 -1.50
N LYS A 241 -14.66 -7.20 -1.00
CA LYS A 241 -14.80 -6.22 0.08
C LYS A 241 -14.09 -6.72 1.33
N VAL A 242 -13.30 -5.85 1.96
CA VAL A 242 -12.79 -6.06 3.31
C VAL A 242 -14.00 -6.18 4.23
N ASN A 243 -14.28 -7.37 4.76
CA ASN A 243 -15.06 -7.46 5.99
C ASN A 243 -14.14 -6.92 7.08
N SER A 244 -14.26 -5.63 7.38
CA SER A 244 -13.55 -5.03 8.51
C SER A 244 -13.86 -5.86 9.76
N PRO A 245 -12.85 -6.42 10.46
CA PRO A 245 -13.10 -6.84 11.82
C PRO A 245 -13.50 -5.59 12.59
N THR A 246 -14.67 -5.62 13.21
CA THR A 246 -15.06 -4.67 14.24
C THR A 246 -14.01 -4.77 15.33
N ILE A 247 -13.04 -3.85 15.32
CA ILE A 247 -12.11 -3.68 16.43
C ILE A 247 -12.92 -2.92 17.50
N PRO A 248 -13.06 -3.45 18.72
CA PRO A 248 -13.73 -2.77 19.82
C PRO A 248 -13.02 -1.46 20.22
#